data_AF-A0A8S8ZCM9-F1
#
_entry.id   AF-A0A8S8ZCM9-F1
#
_cell.length_a   1.000
_cell.length_b   1.000
_cell.length_c   1.000
_cell.angle_alpha   90.00
_cell.angle_beta   90.00
_cell.angle_gamma   90.00
#
_symmetry.space_group_name_H-M   'P 1'
#
loop_
_entity.id
_entity.type
_entity.pdbx_description
1 polymer ?
#
loop_
_entity_poly.entity_id
_entity_poly.type
_entity_poly.pdbx_seq_one_letter_code
_entity_poly.pdbx_strand_id
1 'polypeptide(L)' 'MNQKTTIQIFCAINPSEDPDKIKTAVNNIFPEIELDVSETEISGKTNNFSTSISNIQINT' A
#
# COMPACT_ATOMS: atom_id res chain seq x y z
N MET A 1 -3.79 -22.25 9.17
CA MET A 1 -3.85 -21.11 10.13
C MET A 1 -4.27 -19.88 9.34
N ASN A 2 -5.43 -19.30 9.63
CA ASN A 2 -5.80 -17.99 9.10
C ASN A 2 -5.03 -16.94 9.90
N GLN A 3 -3.78 -16.68 9.53
CA GLN A 3 -3.05 -15.57 10.12
C GLN A 3 -3.69 -14.27 9.62
N LYS A 4 -4.28 -13.52 10.56
CA LYS A 4 -4.77 -12.17 10.29
C LYS A 4 -3.56 -11.25 10.37
N THR A 5 -3.14 -10.75 9.21
CA THR A 5 -2.05 -9.78 9.10
C THR A 5 -2.63 -8.41 8.82
N THR A 6 -2.23 -7.44 9.64
CA THR A 6 -2.55 -6.04 9.41
C THR A 6 -1.45 -5.41 8.57
N ILE A 7 -1.82 -4.73 7.49
CA ILE A 7 -0.91 -3.97 6.64
C ILE A 7 -1.28 -2.50 6.74
N GLN A 8 -0.28 -1.66 6.93
CA GLN A 8 -0.40 -0.21 6.90
C GLN A 8 0.63 0.35 5.93
N ILE A 9 0.20 1.28 5.08
CA ILE A 9 1.02 1.93 4.05
C ILE A 9 0.98 3.43 4.31
N PHE A 10 2.14 4.06 4.21
CA PHE A 10 2.32 5.51 4.28
C PHE A 10 3.31 5.93 3.20
N CYS A 11 2.93 6.89 2.37
CA CYS A 11 3.75 7.41 1.29
C CYS A 11 3.50 8.91 1.14
N ALA A 12 4.56 9.72 1.19
CA ALA A 12 4.45 11.15 0.85
C ALA A 12 4.38 11.31 -0.68
N ILE A 13 3.57 12.26 -1.14
CA ILE A 13 3.50 12.68 -2.53
C ILE A 13 4.30 13.97 -2.66
N ASN A 14 5.39 13.92 -3.40
CA ASN A 14 6.14 15.12 -3.74
C ASN A 14 5.37 15.93 -4.82
N PRO A 15 5.48 17.27 -4.84
CA PRO A 15 4.77 18.10 -5.82
C PRO A 15 5.06 17.77 -7.30
N SER A 16 6.19 17.13 -7.58
CA SER A 16 6.58 16.69 -8.93
C SER A 16 6.04 15.31 -9.31
N GLU A 17 5.45 14.58 -8.37
CA GLU A 17 4.95 13.23 -8.58
C GLU A 17 3.49 13.24 -9.04
N ASP A 18 3.10 12.12 -9.63
CA ASP A 18 1.73 11.88 -10.08
C ASP A 18 1.05 10.93 -9.08
N PRO A 19 0.07 11.41 -8.30
CA PRO A 19 -0.63 10.60 -7.30
C PRO A 19 -1.22 9.31 -7.87
N ASP A 20 -1.70 9.33 -9.13
CA ASP A 20 -2.32 8.16 -9.76
C ASP A 20 -1.29 7.06 -10.06
N LYS A 21 -0.04 7.44 -10.36
CA LYS A 21 1.05 6.47 -10.53
C LYS A 21 1.44 5.83 -9.22
N ILE A 22 1.49 6.60 -8.13
CA ILE A 22 1.79 6.08 -6.79
C ILE A 22 0.68 5.13 -6.35
N LYS A 23 -0.59 5.53 -6.50
CA LYS A 23 -1.76 4.68 -6.23
C LYS A 23 -1.72 3.38 -7.01
N THR A 24 -1.39 3.43 -8.30
CA THR A 24 -1.25 2.25 -9.17
C THR A 24 -0.14 1.32 -8.66
N ALA A 25 1.02 1.86 -8.29
CA ALA A 25 2.12 1.06 -7.76
C ALA A 25 1.73 0.35 -6.46
N VAL A 26 1.03 1.02 -5.55
CA VAL A 26 0.55 0.42 -4.30
C VAL A 26 -0.47 -0.68 -4.57
N ASN A 27 -1.45 -0.43 -5.43
CA ASN A 27 -2.47 -1.42 -5.80
C ASN A 27 -1.89 -2.64 -6.54
N ASN A 28 -0.79 -2.48 -7.28
CA ASN A 28 -0.11 -3.62 -7.91
C ASN A 28 0.50 -4.59 -6.90
N ILE A 29 0.86 -4.12 -5.70
CA ILE A 29 1.41 -4.95 -4.62
C ILE A 29 0.29 -5.43 -3.69
N PHE A 30 -0.65 -4.54 -3.37
CA PHE A 30 -1.76 -4.78 -2.46
C PHE A 30 -3.10 -4.42 -3.13
N PRO A 31 -3.62 -5.28 -4.02
CA PRO A 31 -4.81 -4.95 -4.83
C PRO A 31 -6.10 -4.81 -4.02
N GLU A 32 -6.13 -5.34 -2.80
CA GLU A 32 -7.29 -5.32 -1.91
C GLU A 32 -7.19 -4.25 -0.80
N ILE A 33 -6.21 -3.34 -0.87
CA ILE A 33 -6.09 -2.28 0.12
C ILE A 33 -6.95 -1.07 -0.27
N GLU A 34 -7.70 -0.53 0.68
CA GLU A 34 -8.32 0.77 0.54
C GLU A 34 -7.28 1.86 0.81
N LEU A 35 -7.13 2.78 -0.15
CA LEU A 35 -6.18 3.89 -0.08
C LEU A 35 -6.92 5.21 0.14
N ASP A 36 -6.44 5.98 1.10
CA ASP A 36 -6.76 7.40 1.29
C ASP A 36 -5.67 8.23 0.60
N VAL A 37 -6.09 9.20 -0.20
CA VAL A 37 -5.20 10.02 -1.04
C VAL A 37 -5.50 11.49 -0.75
N SER A 38 -4.48 12.20 -0.30
CA SER A 38 -4.49 13.66 -0.14
C SER A 38 -3.52 14.31 -1.15
N GLU A 39 -3.40 15.63 -1.11
CA GLU A 39 -2.47 16.37 -1.98
C GLU A 39 -1.00 16.03 -1.72
N THR A 40 -0.66 15.61 -0.50
CA THR A 40 0.73 15.44 -0.05
C THR A 40 1.06 14.04 0.44
N GLU A 41 0.07 13.16 0.55
CA GLU A 41 0.28 11.80 1.05
C GLU A 41 -0.78 10.80 0.58
N ILE A 42 -0.36 9.56 0.50
CA ILE A 42 -1.20 8.37 0.35
C ILE A 42 -1.02 7.51 1.59
N SER A 43 -2.13 7.10 2.17
CA SER A 43 -2.14 6.13 3.27
C SER A 43 -3.10 4.99 2.98
N GLY A 44 -2.89 3.84 3.60
CA GLY A 44 -3.76 2.68 3.41
C GLY A 44 -3.70 1.74 4.60
N LYS A 45 -4.84 1.12 4.92
CA LYS A 45 -4.92 0.13 6.00
C LYS A 45 -5.83 -1.02 5.63
N THR A 46 -5.35 -2.25 5.83
CA THR A 46 -6.18 -3.45 5.79
C THR A 46 -5.92 -4.33 7.00
N ASN A 47 -6.99 -4.82 7.61
CA ASN A 47 -6.94 -5.67 8.80
C ASN A 47 -7.17 -7.15 8.47
N ASN A 48 -7.38 -7.47 7.20
CA ASN A 48 -7.79 -8.80 6.75
C ASN A 48 -7.12 -9.16 5.43
N PHE A 49 -5.80 -8.99 5.35
CA PHE A 49 -5.06 -9.35 4.16
C PHE A 49 -4.79 -10.86 4.15
N SER A 50 -5.49 -11.58 3.26
CA SER A 50 -5.39 -13.03 3.07
C SER A 50 -4.59 -13.35 1.80
N THR A 51 -3.35 -12.87 1.70
CA THR A 51 -2.45 -13.23 0.59
C THR A 51 -1.21 -13.95 1.14
N SER A 52 -0.78 -14.99 0.44
CA SER A 52 0.51 -15.63 0.66
C SER A 52 1.63 -14.65 0.30
N ILE A 53 2.13 -13.91 1.28
CA ILE A 53 3.23 -12.95 1.10
C ILE A 53 4.54 -13.73 1.00
N SER A 54 4.84 -14.28 -0.18
CA SER A 54 6.03 -15.11 -0.36
C SER A 54 7.30 -14.29 -0.66
N ASN A 55 7.17 -13.06 -1.20
CA ASN A 55 8.29 -12.43 -1.94
C ASN A 55 8.51 -10.91 -1.71
N ILE A 56 7.97 -10.29 -0.66
CA ILE A 56 8.29 -8.86 -0.40
C ILE A 56 9.69 -8.78 0.24
N GLN A 57 10.70 -8.44 -0.56
CA GLN A 57 12.02 -8.04 -0.06
C GLN A 57 12.05 -6.53 0.14
N ILE A 58 12.12 -6.08 1.40
CA ILE A 58 12.43 -4.69 1.73
C ILE A 58 13.96 -4.60 1.84
N ASN A 59 14.59 -4.01 0.83
CA ASN A 59 16.02 -3.71 0.89
C ASN A 59 16.17 -2.30 1.48
N THR A 60 16.73 -2.22 2.68
CA THR A 60 17.15 -0.98 3.35
C THR A 60 18.57 -0.61 2.97
#